data_AF-A0A6N2CDE6-F1
#
_entry.id   AF-A0A6N2CDE6-F1
#
_cell.length_a   1.000
_cell.length_b   1.000
_cell.length_c   1.000
_cell.angle_alpha   90.00
_cell.angle_beta   90.00
_cell.angle_gamma   90.00
#
_symmetry.space_group_name_H-M   'P 1'
#
loop_
_entity.id
_entity.type
_entity.pdbx_description
1 polymer ?
#
loop_
_entity_poly.entity_id
_entity_poly.type
_entity_poly.pdbx_seq_one_letter_code
_entity_poly.pdbx_strand_id
1 'polypeptide(L)'
;NIYDLGDGEFAAAIAATAFAIRSLEENAGSQYQIKTKRPVIRPPEAAPMRRTSTMNRKTSAEIVSITPVANDKMQKGISRGSRNAENKADAWEKAQIAKIRKRHDELLSALLAWENEKKMMAKEQMERRKNQVELALKRNLQHYKNKLARIDHIAKGARTQAEEKRRYEETTVKEKSNKIRSTRTGSVTCYCF
;
A
#
# COMPACT_ATOMS: atom_id res chain seq x y z
N ASN A 1 38.75 -10.29 20.32
CA ASN A 1 37.93 -10.96 19.29
C ASN A 1 36.48 -10.92 19.74
N ILE A 2 35.73 -9.89 19.30
CA ILE A 2 34.32 -9.63 19.69
C ILE A 2 33.47 -9.57 18.42
N TYR A 3 33.68 -10.51 17.50
CA TYR A 3 33.07 -10.48 16.17
C TYR A 3 32.41 -11.80 15.75
N ASP A 4 32.09 -12.71 16.67
CA ASP A 4 31.74 -14.09 16.24
C ASP A 4 30.51 -14.71 16.91
N LEU A 5 29.64 -13.91 17.55
CA LEU A 5 28.44 -14.45 18.21
C LEU A 5 27.11 -13.79 17.76
N GLY A 6 27.15 -12.78 16.88
CA GLY A 6 25.96 -12.02 16.44
C GLY A 6 25.51 -12.30 15.01
N ASP A 7 26.32 -13.00 14.22
CA ASP A 7 26.14 -13.06 12.77
C ASP A 7 25.03 -14.03 12.36
N GLY A 8 24.82 -15.11 13.13
CA GLY A 8 23.78 -16.11 12.82
C GLY A 8 22.36 -15.59 13.00
N GLU A 9 22.09 -14.84 14.07
CA GLU A 9 20.76 -14.28 14.34
C GLU A 9 20.47 -13.06 13.44
N PHE A 10 21.49 -12.24 13.17
CA PHE A 10 21.36 -11.13 12.24
C PHE A 10 21.17 -11.63 10.80
N ALA A 11 21.92 -12.64 10.37
CA ALA A 11 21.72 -13.29 9.08
C ALA A 11 20.35 -13.98 9.00
N ALA A 12 19.90 -14.64 10.07
CA ALA A 12 18.55 -15.22 10.13
C ALA A 12 17.46 -14.15 10.05
N ALA A 13 17.63 -13.00 10.71
CA ALA A 13 16.71 -11.88 10.63
C ALA A 13 16.68 -11.26 9.22
N ILE A 14 17.82 -11.11 8.57
CA ILE A 14 17.92 -10.65 7.17
C ILE A 14 17.28 -11.67 6.21
N ALA A 15 17.56 -12.96 6.39
CA ALA A 15 16.97 -14.01 5.56
C ALA A 15 15.45 -14.09 5.74
N ALA A 16 14.96 -13.98 6.99
CA ALA A 16 13.53 -13.98 7.29
C ALA A 16 12.82 -12.75 6.71
N THR A 17 13.43 -11.57 6.78
CA THR A 17 12.86 -10.35 6.18
C THR A 17 12.88 -10.41 4.66
N ALA A 18 13.96 -10.88 4.05
CA ALA A 18 14.04 -11.12 2.60
C ALA A 18 12.97 -12.12 2.12
N PHE A 19 12.76 -13.20 2.87
CA PHE A 19 11.71 -14.19 2.58
C PHE A 19 10.31 -13.60 2.74
N ALA A 20 10.04 -12.81 3.77
CA ALA A 20 8.74 -12.16 3.97
C ALA A 20 8.40 -11.19 2.84
N ILE A 21 9.40 -10.43 2.34
CA ILE A 21 9.24 -9.52 1.19
C ILE A 21 8.89 -10.32 -0.07
N ARG A 22 9.67 -11.37 -0.37
CA ARG A 22 9.42 -12.23 -1.54
C ARG A 22 8.06 -12.92 -1.50
N SER A 23 7.64 -13.37 -0.32
CA SER A 23 6.34 -14.01 -0.13
C SER A 23 5.17 -13.02 -0.32
N LEU A 24 5.34 -11.75 0.05
CA LEU A 24 4.34 -10.70 -0.23
C LEU A 24 4.22 -10.41 -1.73
N GLU A 25 5.33 -10.44 -2.49
CA GLU A 25 5.32 -10.25 -3.95
C GLU A 25 4.68 -11.43 -4.68
N GLU A 26 4.97 -12.67 -4.26
CA GLU A 26 4.35 -13.88 -4.81
C GLU A 26 2.85 -13.97 -4.46
N ASN A 27 2.46 -13.58 -3.24
CA ASN A 27 1.05 -13.52 -2.82
C ASN A 27 0.28 -12.38 -3.50
N ALA A 28 0.93 -11.24 -3.77
CA ALA A 28 0.36 -10.20 -4.62
C ALA A 28 0.07 -10.79 -6.01
N GLY A 29 1.02 -11.47 -6.64
CA GLY A 29 0.85 -12.16 -7.92
C GLY A 29 -0.30 -13.19 -7.95
N SER A 30 -0.46 -13.99 -6.89
CA SER A 30 -1.52 -15.00 -6.77
C SER A 30 -2.93 -14.39 -6.58
N GLN A 31 -3.04 -13.29 -5.83
CA GLN A 31 -4.30 -12.58 -5.62
C GLN A 31 -4.85 -11.95 -6.92
N TYR A 32 -3.98 -11.65 -7.90
CA TYR A 32 -4.38 -11.19 -9.24
C TYR A 32 -4.87 -12.33 -10.15
N GLN A 33 -4.46 -13.59 -9.94
CA GLN A 33 -4.87 -14.73 -10.77
C GLN A 33 -6.21 -15.34 -10.34
N ILE A 34 -6.58 -15.27 -9.06
CA ILE A 34 -7.82 -15.90 -8.56
C ILE A 34 -9.07 -15.08 -8.96
N LYS A 35 -8.95 -13.77 -9.22
CA LYS A 35 -10.09 -12.91 -9.59
C LYS A 35 -10.38 -12.82 -11.09
N THR A 36 -9.57 -13.43 -11.96
CA THR A 36 -9.73 -13.36 -13.42
C THR A 36 -10.55 -14.50 -14.04
N LYS A 37 -11.05 -15.46 -13.26
CA LYS A 37 -11.90 -16.55 -13.80
C LYS A 37 -13.40 -16.18 -13.80
N ARG A 38 -13.83 -15.40 -14.82
CA ARG A 38 -15.21 -15.32 -15.34
C ARG A 38 -15.17 -15.23 -16.88
N PRO A 39 -16.23 -15.65 -17.59
CA PRO A 39 -16.13 -16.50 -18.76
C PRO A 39 -15.53 -15.81 -19.98
N VAL A 40 -14.59 -16.51 -20.61
CA VAL A 40 -13.99 -16.16 -21.90
C VAL A 40 -15.08 -16.18 -22.97
N ILE A 41 -15.50 -15.01 -23.43
CA ILE A 41 -16.28 -14.88 -24.67
C ILE A 41 -15.29 -15.10 -25.82
N ARG A 42 -15.41 -16.28 -26.44
CA ARG A 42 -14.66 -16.69 -27.63
C ARG A 42 -15.01 -15.77 -28.81
N PRO A 43 -14.04 -15.22 -29.56
CA PRO A 43 -14.31 -14.58 -30.84
C PRO A 43 -14.87 -15.61 -31.86
N PRO A 44 -15.83 -15.25 -32.72
CA PRO A 44 -16.37 -16.19 -33.69
C PRO A 44 -15.28 -16.61 -34.68
N GLU A 45 -15.10 -17.91 -34.76
CA GLU A 45 -14.27 -18.67 -35.68
C GLU A 45 -14.65 -18.33 -37.13
N ALA A 46 -13.68 -17.84 -37.91
CA ALA A 46 -13.85 -17.57 -39.32
C ALA A 46 -13.93 -18.90 -40.09
N ALA A 47 -15.14 -19.29 -40.49
CA ALA A 47 -15.34 -20.38 -41.44
C ALA A 47 -14.88 -19.95 -42.86
N PRO A 48 -14.29 -20.87 -43.65
CA PRO A 48 -13.68 -20.56 -44.94
C PRO A 48 -14.68 -20.72 -46.10
N MET A 49 -14.60 -19.82 -47.10
CA MET A 49 -15.09 -19.88 -48.50
C MET A 49 -15.60 -18.47 -48.88
N ARG A 50 -15.27 -17.87 -50.02
CA ARG A 50 -15.06 -18.43 -51.36
C ARG A 50 -14.21 -17.41 -52.14
N ARG A 51 -13.06 -17.83 -52.69
CA ARG A 51 -12.36 -17.07 -53.73
C ARG A 51 -13.23 -17.10 -54.99
N THR A 52 -13.67 -15.95 -55.49
CA THR A 52 -14.19 -15.85 -56.85
C THR A 52 -13.02 -15.85 -57.82
N SER A 53 -12.88 -16.98 -58.48
CA SER A 53 -11.99 -17.27 -59.60
C SER A 53 -12.07 -16.19 -60.70
N THR A 54 -10.94 -15.56 -60.99
CA THR A 54 -10.69 -14.79 -62.20
C THR A 54 -10.82 -15.72 -63.40
N MET A 55 -11.93 -15.64 -64.14
CA MET A 55 -12.06 -16.32 -65.42
C MET A 55 -11.36 -15.49 -66.50
N ASN A 56 -10.20 -15.97 -66.91
CA ASN A 56 -9.62 -15.68 -68.21
C ASN A 56 -10.60 -16.09 -69.31
N ARG A 57 -11.03 -15.15 -70.14
CA ARG A 57 -11.55 -15.47 -71.47
C ARG A 57 -10.83 -14.61 -72.50
N LYS A 58 -9.81 -15.21 -73.11
CA LYS A 58 -9.33 -14.82 -74.44
C LYS A 58 -10.50 -15.01 -75.42
N THR A 59 -10.92 -13.93 -76.05
CA THR A 59 -11.52 -14.02 -77.39
C THR A 59 -11.03 -12.83 -78.17
N SER A 60 -10.20 -13.11 -79.17
CA SER A 60 -9.86 -12.20 -80.26
C SER A 60 -11.13 -11.81 -81.00
N ALA A 61 -11.32 -10.51 -81.24
CA ALA A 61 -12.05 -9.99 -82.40
C ALA A 61 -11.74 -8.50 -82.56
N GLU A 62 -10.91 -8.22 -83.57
CA GLU A 62 -11.11 -7.19 -84.59
C GLU A 62 -11.22 -5.71 -84.17
N ILE A 63 -10.18 -4.98 -84.57
CA ILE A 63 -10.07 -3.52 -84.57
C ILE A 63 -11.06 -2.97 -85.61
N VAL A 64 -12.03 -2.17 -85.17
CA VAL A 64 -12.68 -1.17 -86.02
C VAL A 64 -12.74 0.15 -85.26
N SER A 65 -11.87 1.06 -85.68
CA SER A 65 -11.81 2.45 -85.26
C SER A 65 -12.95 3.23 -85.93
N ILE A 66 -13.87 3.82 -85.16
CA ILE A 66 -14.65 4.99 -85.60
C ILE A 66 -14.86 5.91 -84.39
N THR A 67 -14.14 7.04 -84.41
CA THR A 67 -14.50 8.26 -83.67
C THR A 67 -15.70 8.93 -84.34
N PRO A 68 -16.60 9.55 -83.56
CA PRO A 68 -16.86 10.96 -83.85
C PRO A 68 -17.01 11.84 -82.59
N VAL A 69 -16.20 12.90 -82.59
CA VAL A 69 -16.53 14.32 -82.37
C VAL A 69 -17.76 14.67 -81.50
N ALA A 70 -17.44 15.42 -80.43
CA ALA A 70 -18.15 16.54 -79.79
C ALA A 70 -19.63 16.39 -79.41
N ASN A 71 -19.89 16.39 -78.09
CA ASN A 71 -21.03 17.10 -77.50
C ASN A 71 -20.74 17.49 -76.04
N ASP A 72 -20.19 18.68 -75.85
CA ASP A 72 -19.99 19.37 -74.57
C ASP A 72 -21.32 19.95 -74.04
N LYS A 73 -22.31 19.10 -73.68
CA LYS A 73 -23.51 19.54 -72.92
C LYS A 73 -24.09 18.44 -72.03
N MET A 74 -23.27 17.69 -71.28
CA MET A 74 -23.80 16.80 -70.24
C MET A 74 -22.95 16.72 -68.96
N GLN A 75 -22.54 17.88 -68.44
CA GLN A 75 -21.71 17.94 -67.22
C GLN A 75 -22.39 18.60 -66.01
N LYS A 76 -23.71 18.82 -66.03
CA LYS A 76 -24.41 19.50 -64.90
C LYS A 76 -25.17 18.55 -63.95
N GLY A 77 -25.30 17.26 -64.29
CA GLY A 77 -26.02 16.27 -63.47
C GLY A 77 -25.15 15.34 -62.61
N ILE A 78 -23.97 14.95 -63.10
CA ILE A 78 -23.11 13.92 -62.45
C ILE A 78 -22.45 14.46 -61.16
N SER A 79 -22.16 15.77 -61.13
CA SER A 79 -21.47 16.42 -60.01
C SER A 79 -22.28 16.47 -58.71
N ARG A 80 -23.62 16.56 -58.78
CA ARG A 80 -24.48 16.56 -57.58
C ARG A 80 -24.64 15.17 -56.97
N GLY A 81 -24.68 14.12 -57.79
CA GLY A 81 -24.79 12.74 -57.32
C GLY A 81 -23.54 12.25 -56.58
N SER A 82 -22.36 12.49 -57.15
CA SER A 82 -21.06 12.10 -56.54
C SER A 82 -20.83 12.82 -55.22
N ARG A 83 -21.03 14.14 -55.21
CA ARG A 83 -20.81 14.97 -54.01
C ARG A 83 -21.76 14.60 -52.87
N ASN A 84 -23.00 14.19 -53.19
CA ASN A 84 -23.93 13.70 -52.18
C ASN A 84 -23.56 12.30 -51.64
N ALA A 85 -22.95 11.44 -52.46
CA ALA A 85 -22.46 10.13 -52.03
C ALA A 85 -21.20 10.26 -51.17
N GLU A 86 -20.25 11.11 -51.56
CA GLU A 86 -19.07 11.51 -50.76
C GLU A 86 -19.51 12.08 -49.40
N ASN A 87 -20.46 13.01 -49.37
CA ASN A 87 -21.00 13.56 -48.12
C ASN A 87 -21.63 12.51 -47.18
N LYS A 88 -22.23 11.44 -47.73
CA LYS A 88 -22.79 10.33 -46.94
C LYS A 88 -21.70 9.42 -46.39
N ALA A 89 -20.64 9.18 -47.16
CA ALA A 89 -19.47 8.43 -46.70
C ALA A 89 -18.75 9.17 -45.56
N ASP A 90 -18.53 10.48 -45.71
CA ASP A 90 -17.93 11.32 -44.67
C ASP A 90 -18.76 11.36 -43.39
N ALA A 91 -20.09 11.44 -43.52
CA ALA A 91 -20.99 11.41 -42.37
C ALA A 91 -20.91 10.05 -41.64
N TRP A 92 -20.82 8.96 -42.39
CA TRP A 92 -20.66 7.62 -41.82
C TRP A 92 -19.31 7.44 -41.15
N GLU A 93 -18.22 7.89 -41.79
CA GLU A 93 -16.87 7.85 -41.21
C GLU A 93 -16.82 8.63 -39.89
N LYS A 94 -17.33 9.86 -39.88
CA LYS A 94 -17.42 10.68 -38.66
C LYS A 94 -18.23 9.99 -37.56
N ALA A 95 -19.33 9.33 -37.91
CA ALA A 95 -20.15 8.57 -36.95
C ALA A 95 -19.39 7.36 -36.38
N GLN A 96 -18.62 6.63 -37.20
CA GLN A 96 -17.80 5.52 -36.71
C GLN A 96 -16.65 6.00 -35.82
N ILE A 97 -15.95 7.05 -36.21
CA ILE A 97 -14.88 7.66 -35.40
C ILE A 97 -15.44 8.13 -34.06
N ALA A 98 -16.60 8.79 -34.04
CA ALA A 98 -17.25 9.22 -32.80
C ALA A 98 -17.59 8.02 -31.90
N LYS A 99 -18.07 6.92 -32.47
CA LYS A 99 -18.37 5.68 -31.72
C LYS A 99 -17.11 5.05 -31.12
N ILE A 100 -16.00 5.05 -31.86
CA ILE A 100 -14.71 4.55 -31.38
C ILE A 100 -14.21 5.44 -30.23
N ARG A 101 -14.18 6.77 -30.42
CA ARG A 101 -13.75 7.72 -29.39
C ARG A 101 -14.53 7.53 -28.09
N LYS A 102 -15.87 7.49 -28.19
CA LYS A 102 -16.73 7.27 -27.02
C LYS A 102 -16.37 6.00 -26.23
N ARG A 103 -16.14 4.88 -26.91
CA ARG A 103 -15.75 3.62 -26.26
C ARG A 103 -14.39 3.73 -25.57
N HIS A 104 -13.42 4.41 -26.19
CA HIS A 104 -12.13 4.65 -25.58
C HIS A 104 -12.21 5.58 -24.38
N ASP A 105 -13.01 6.65 -24.46
CA ASP A 105 -13.23 7.58 -23.35
C ASP A 105 -13.88 6.87 -22.13
N GLU A 106 -14.85 5.99 -22.38
CA GLU A 106 -15.47 5.15 -21.35
C GLU A 106 -14.45 4.19 -20.71
N LEU A 107 -13.62 3.53 -21.52
CA LEU A 107 -12.56 2.63 -21.03
C LEU A 107 -11.50 3.37 -20.20
N LEU A 108 -11.04 4.54 -20.66
CA LEU A 108 -10.07 5.37 -19.95
C LEU A 108 -10.65 5.87 -18.62
N SER A 109 -11.92 6.27 -18.60
CA SER A 109 -12.61 6.67 -17.37
C SER A 109 -12.68 5.51 -16.37
N ALA A 110 -13.01 4.31 -16.83
CA ALA A 110 -13.05 3.12 -15.98
C ALA A 110 -11.66 2.74 -15.43
N LEU A 111 -10.61 2.84 -16.26
CA LEU A 111 -9.23 2.57 -15.87
C LEU A 111 -8.76 3.55 -14.78
N LEU A 112 -9.02 4.85 -14.98
CA LEU A 112 -8.62 5.89 -14.05
C LEU A 112 -9.38 5.79 -12.72
N ALA A 113 -10.68 5.46 -12.76
CA ALA A 113 -11.46 5.20 -11.55
C ALA A 113 -10.88 4.02 -10.76
N TRP A 114 -10.56 2.91 -11.45
CA TRP A 114 -9.94 1.74 -10.82
C TRP A 114 -8.56 2.04 -10.23
N GLU A 115 -7.72 2.80 -10.94
CA GLU A 115 -6.41 3.22 -10.45
C GLU A 115 -6.53 4.05 -9.16
N ASN A 116 -7.44 5.02 -9.15
CA ASN A 116 -7.68 5.87 -7.99
C ASN A 116 -8.20 5.06 -6.80
N GLU A 117 -9.11 4.12 -7.04
CA GLU A 117 -9.61 3.21 -6.01
C GLU A 117 -8.48 2.38 -5.39
N LYS A 118 -7.58 1.82 -6.22
CA LYS A 118 -6.43 1.05 -5.70
C LYS A 118 -5.45 1.92 -4.92
N LYS A 119 -5.18 3.14 -5.38
CA LYS A 119 -4.35 4.09 -4.63
C LYS A 119 -4.99 4.47 -3.30
N MET A 120 -6.31 4.69 -3.26
CA MET A 120 -7.04 5.00 -2.03
C MET A 120 -6.93 3.85 -1.03
N MET A 121 -7.21 2.62 -1.47
CA MET A 121 -7.14 1.43 -0.62
C MET A 121 -5.74 1.20 -0.05
N ALA A 122 -4.70 1.41 -0.86
CA ALA A 122 -3.31 1.32 -0.40
C ALA A 122 -2.97 2.38 0.67
N LYS A 123 -3.40 3.64 0.45
CA LYS A 123 -3.21 4.73 1.42
C LYS A 123 -3.93 4.43 2.73
N GLU A 124 -5.19 4.02 2.67
CA GLU A 124 -5.98 3.73 3.86
C GLU A 124 -5.38 2.56 4.65
N GLN A 125 -4.91 1.52 3.97
CA GLN A 125 -4.22 0.40 4.62
C GLN A 125 -2.95 0.83 5.35
N MET A 126 -2.17 1.73 4.76
CA MET A 126 -0.97 2.28 5.39
C MET A 126 -1.34 3.09 6.65
N GLU A 127 -2.31 3.98 6.55
CA GLU A 127 -2.75 4.80 7.69
C GLU A 127 -3.32 3.94 8.84
N ARG A 128 -4.10 2.89 8.53
CA ARG A 128 -4.56 1.93 9.55
C ARG A 128 -3.40 1.29 10.30
N ARG A 129 -2.36 0.83 9.60
CA ARG A 129 -1.17 0.23 10.22
C ARG A 129 -0.40 1.24 11.07
N LYS A 130 -0.21 2.46 10.55
CA LYS A 130 0.45 3.55 11.27
C LYS A 130 -0.26 3.85 12.59
N ASN A 131 -1.59 3.98 12.56
CA ASN A 131 -2.40 4.23 13.75
C ASN A 131 -2.31 3.09 14.78
N GLN A 132 -2.27 1.83 14.32
CA GLN A 132 -2.08 0.68 15.20
C GLN A 132 -0.73 0.71 15.92
N VAL A 133 0.34 1.00 15.17
CA VAL A 133 1.71 1.11 15.72
C VAL A 133 1.81 2.27 16.71
N GLU A 134 1.25 3.43 16.36
CA GLU A 134 1.25 4.61 17.24
C GLU A 134 0.49 4.33 18.55
N LEU A 135 -0.65 3.66 18.46
CA LEU A 135 -1.44 3.28 19.63
C LEU A 135 -0.71 2.25 20.51
N ALA A 136 -0.04 1.27 19.90
CA ALA A 136 0.79 0.31 20.62
C ALA A 136 1.96 1.00 21.33
N LEU A 137 2.63 1.94 20.66
CA LEU A 137 3.71 2.74 21.25
C LEU A 137 3.23 3.55 22.46
N LYS A 138 2.07 4.22 22.34
CA LYS A 138 1.48 4.99 23.45
C LYS A 138 1.17 4.10 24.66
N ARG A 139 0.60 2.92 24.44
CA ARG A 139 0.31 1.95 25.51
C ARG A 139 1.59 1.44 26.18
N ASN A 140 2.59 1.07 25.40
CA ASN A 140 3.88 0.60 25.91
C ASN A 140 4.59 1.69 26.73
N LEU A 141 4.58 2.94 26.24
CA LEU A 141 5.15 4.07 26.97
C LEU A 141 4.44 4.31 28.29
N GLN A 142 3.10 4.22 28.32
CA GLN A 142 2.34 4.36 29.55
C GLN A 142 2.66 3.23 30.55
N HIS A 143 2.75 1.98 30.08
CA HIS A 143 3.16 0.85 30.90
C HIS A 143 4.56 1.04 31.49
N TYR A 144 5.51 1.54 30.70
CA TYR A 144 6.86 1.85 31.16
C TYR A 144 6.85 2.92 32.26
N LYS A 145 6.13 4.03 32.05
CA LYS A 145 5.96 5.10 33.05
C LYS A 145 5.36 4.57 34.35
N ASN A 146 4.31 3.75 34.25
CA ASN A 146 3.67 3.13 35.42
C ASN A 146 4.65 2.21 36.17
N LYS A 147 5.47 1.44 35.45
CA LYS A 147 6.49 0.57 36.05
C LYS A 147 7.54 1.38 36.82
N LEU A 148 8.02 2.48 36.25
CA LEU A 148 8.94 3.40 36.93
C LEU A 148 8.31 4.00 38.20
N ALA A 149 7.07 4.50 38.11
CA ALA A 149 6.37 5.06 39.25
C ALA A 149 6.19 4.03 40.39
N ARG A 150 5.89 2.77 40.05
CA ARG A 150 5.80 1.70 41.03
C ARG A 150 7.14 1.39 41.70
N ILE A 151 8.23 1.34 40.93
CA ILE A 151 9.58 1.13 41.48
C ILE A 151 9.93 2.27 42.42
N ASP A 152 9.70 3.51 42.02
CA ASP A 152 9.97 4.69 42.84
C ASP A 152 9.16 4.69 44.14
N HIS A 153 7.87 4.37 44.07
CA HIS A 153 7.02 4.25 45.26
C HIS A 153 7.53 3.19 46.24
N ILE A 154 7.87 1.99 45.75
CA ILE A 154 8.42 0.91 46.58
C ILE A 154 9.76 1.33 47.21
N ALA A 155 10.65 1.92 46.41
CA ALA A 155 11.96 2.35 46.89
C ALA A 155 11.86 3.47 47.93
N LYS A 156 10.95 4.43 47.72
CA LYS A 156 10.65 5.48 48.70
C LYS A 156 10.13 4.88 50.00
N GLY A 157 9.15 3.97 49.93
CA GLY A 157 8.62 3.28 51.11
C GLY A 157 9.71 2.52 51.88
N ALA A 158 10.56 1.76 51.19
CA ALA A 158 11.66 1.03 51.80
C ALA A 158 12.69 1.95 52.47
N ARG A 159 13.05 3.08 51.84
CA ARG A 159 13.96 4.08 52.43
C ARG A 159 13.36 4.72 53.68
N THR A 160 12.07 5.07 53.65
CA THR A 160 11.37 5.64 54.82
C THR A 160 11.38 4.66 55.98
N GLN A 161 11.02 3.39 55.76
CA GLN A 161 11.05 2.37 56.81
C GLN A 161 12.45 2.15 57.38
N ALA A 162 13.48 2.12 56.53
CA ALA A 162 14.86 1.98 56.97
C ALA A 162 15.32 3.17 57.84
N GLU A 163 14.94 4.39 57.46
CA GLU A 163 15.27 5.61 58.19
C GLU A 163 14.53 5.69 59.54
N GLU A 164 13.26 5.29 59.59
CA GLU A 164 12.48 5.20 60.84
C GLU A 164 13.14 4.21 61.81
N LYS A 165 13.54 3.03 61.31
CA LYS A 165 14.25 2.03 62.11
C LYS A 165 15.58 2.58 62.65
N ARG A 166 16.39 3.23 61.79
CA ARG A 166 17.64 3.89 62.21
C ARG A 166 17.39 4.91 63.33
N ARG A 167 16.38 5.77 63.17
CA ARG A 167 16.03 6.80 64.17
C ARG A 167 15.60 6.19 65.50
N TYR A 168 14.80 5.12 65.46
CA TYR A 168 14.39 4.40 66.66
C TYR A 168 15.61 3.84 67.42
N GLU A 169 16.46 3.09 66.72
CA GLU A 169 17.68 2.50 67.29
C GLU A 169 18.60 3.58 67.89
N GLU A 170 18.87 4.67 67.15
CA GLU A 170 19.65 5.82 67.64
C GLU A 170 19.05 6.44 68.91
N THR A 171 17.72 6.57 68.96
CA THR A 171 17.02 7.13 70.13
C THR A 171 17.18 6.21 71.34
N THR A 172 17.02 4.89 71.17
CA THR A 172 17.21 3.92 72.27
C THR A 172 18.63 3.94 72.83
N VAL A 173 19.65 4.08 71.96
CA VAL A 173 21.05 4.19 72.37
C VAL A 173 21.29 5.49 73.13
N LYS A 174 20.74 6.61 72.63
CA LYS A 174 20.87 7.93 73.26
C LYS A 174 20.21 7.98 74.64
N GLU A 175 19.04 7.37 74.79
CA GLU A 175 18.35 7.26 76.08
C GLU A 175 19.17 6.45 77.10
N LYS A 176 19.72 5.29 76.70
CA LYS A 176 20.64 4.50 77.54
C LYS A 176 21.87 5.31 77.95
N SER A 177 22.50 6.02 77.01
CA SER A 177 23.64 6.90 77.30
C SER A 177 23.28 8.00 78.30
N ASN A 178 22.10 8.62 78.17
CA ASN A 178 21.65 9.66 79.08
C ASN A 178 21.42 9.11 80.49
N LYS A 179 20.80 7.92 80.62
CA LYS A 179 20.61 7.25 81.92
C LYS A 179 21.95 7.01 82.63
N ILE A 180 22.97 6.53 81.91
CA ILE A 180 24.32 6.34 82.46
C ILE A 180 24.93 7.66 82.93
N ARG A 181 24.81 8.74 82.13
CA ARG A 181 25.29 10.08 82.53
C ARG A 181 24.60 10.59 83.79
N SER A 182 23.27 10.46 83.87
CA SER A 182 22.49 10.87 85.05
C SER A 182 22.87 10.07 86.30
N THR A 183 22.99 8.74 86.22
CA THR A 183 23.36 7.90 87.36
C THR A 183 24.80 8.14 87.83
N ARG A 184 25.75 8.40 86.92
CA ARG A 184 27.14 8.74 87.29
C ARG A 184 27.27 10.12 87.94
N THR A 185 26.30 11.01 87.72
CA THR A 185 26.28 12.36 88.30
C THR A 185 25.51 12.41 89.63
N GLY A 186 24.89 11.30 90.05
CA GLY A 186 24.36 11.13 91.40
C GLY A 186 25.49 11.09 92.42
N SER A 187 25.61 12.16 93.20
CA SER A 187 26.57 12.43 94.29
C SER A 187 27.42 11.24 94.74
N VAL A 188 28.72 11.28 94.43
CA VAL A 188 29.73 10.58 95.25
C VAL A 188 29.77 11.31 96.59
N THR A 189 28.91 10.90 97.53
CA THR A 189 29.03 11.30 98.92
C THR A 189 30.26 10.57 99.47
N CYS A 190 31.44 11.21 99.49
CA CYS A 190 32.55 10.67 100.28
C CYS A 190 32.15 10.74 101.74
N TYR A 191 31.85 9.60 102.35
CA TYR A 191 31.93 9.43 103.79
C TYR A 191 33.41 9.19 104.13
N CYS A 192 34.16 10.29 104.22
CA CYS A 192 35.52 10.29 104.71
C CYS A 192 35.43 10.55 106.24
N PHE A 193 35.72 9.52 107.06
CA PHE A 193 35.75 9.55 108.53
C PHE A 193 37.05 10.15 109.08
#